data_AF-A0A519QRL7-F1
#
_entry.id   AF-A0A519QRL7-F1
#
_cell.length_a   1.000
_cell.length_b   1.000
_cell.length_c   1.000
_cell.angle_alpha   90.00
_cell.angle_beta   90.00
_cell.angle_gamma   90.00
#
_symmetry.space_group_name_H-M   'P 1'
#
loop_
_entity.id
_entity.type
_entity.pdbx_description
1 polymer ?
#
loop_
_entity_poly.entity_id
_entity_poly.type
_entity_poly.pdbx_seq_one_letter_code
_entity_poly.pdbx_strand_id
1 'polypeptide(L)'
;MATTKDRVIVDTNLWISFLLTKDFSTLDKLFTDGSMTLLFSQELLDEFIEVARRPKFKKYFSLSDLQGLLQELNSHAEFITVTSTVDACRDPKDNFLLSLAVDGKATYLITGDKDLLDLRNFEETKMVTIAAYLSRK
;
A
#
# COMPACT_ATOMS: atom_id res chain seq x y z
N MET A 1 14.91 1.26 -24.43
CA MET A 1 14.78 2.07 -23.20
C MET A 1 14.24 1.14 -22.13
N ALA A 2 14.94 0.96 -21.01
CA ALA A 2 14.46 0.10 -19.94
C ALA A 2 13.19 0.73 -19.36
N THR A 3 12.04 0.06 -19.51
CA THR A 3 10.82 0.42 -18.79
C THR A 3 11.09 0.19 -17.32
N THR A 4 11.38 1.25 -16.57
CA THR A 4 11.53 1.17 -15.12
C THR A 4 10.17 0.83 -14.52
N LYS A 5 10.10 -0.33 -13.88
CA LYS A 5 8.91 -0.82 -13.17
C LYS A 5 8.59 0.11 -12.00
N ASP A 6 7.34 0.55 -11.88
CA ASP A 6 6.91 1.37 -10.74
C ASP A 6 7.14 0.61 -9.44
N ARG A 7 7.59 1.28 -8.38
CA ARG A 7 7.75 0.68 -7.05
C ARG A 7 6.74 1.33 -6.14
N VAL A 8 5.75 0.56 -5.71
CA VAL A 8 4.50 1.11 -5.21
C VAL A 8 4.23 0.62 -3.80
N ILE A 9 3.94 1.55 -2.90
CA ILE A 9 3.37 1.26 -1.58
C ILE A 9 1.86 1.49 -1.67
N VAL A 10 1.08 0.60 -1.07
CA VAL A 10 -0.36 0.77 -0.92
C VAL A 10 -0.66 0.84 0.57
N ASP A 11 -1.30 1.93 0.98
CA ASP A 11 -1.72 2.20 2.35
C ASP A 11 -2.65 1.10 2.91
N THR A 12 -2.48 0.78 4.19
CA THR A 12 -3.35 -0.08 5.01
C THR A 12 -4.84 0.16 4.77
N ASN A 13 -5.28 1.42 4.72
CA ASN A 13 -6.69 1.76 4.56
C ASN A 13 -7.27 1.27 3.22
N LEU A 14 -6.46 1.20 2.16
CA LEU A 14 -6.89 0.66 0.88
C LEU A 14 -7.01 -0.85 0.90
N TRP A 15 -6.10 -1.57 1.58
CA TRP A 15 -6.22 -3.02 1.77
C TRP A 15 -7.50 -3.40 2.50
N ILE A 16 -7.85 -2.64 3.54
CA ILE A 16 -9.12 -2.80 4.25
C ILE A 16 -10.29 -2.48 3.32
N SER A 17 -10.22 -1.42 2.54
CA SER A 17 -11.26 -1.08 1.56
C SER A 17 -11.51 -2.22 0.58
N PHE A 18 -10.46 -2.87 0.04
CA PHE A 18 -10.61 -3.99 -0.88
C PHE A 18 -11.31 -5.18 -0.25
N LEU A 19 -10.98 -5.50 1.02
CA LEU A 19 -11.68 -6.56 1.76
C LEU A 19 -13.15 -6.21 2.00
N LEU A 20 -13.47 -4.94 2.27
CA LEU A 20 -14.84 -4.48 2.51
C LEU A 20 -15.70 -4.48 1.26
N THR A 21 -15.14 -4.04 0.12
CA THR A 21 -15.87 -3.94 -1.15
C THR A 21 -15.85 -5.22 -1.97
N LYS A 22 -14.93 -6.15 -1.65
CA LYS A 22 -14.60 -7.33 -2.48
C LYS A 22 -14.22 -6.94 -3.91
N ASP A 23 -13.64 -5.75 -4.09
CA ASP A 23 -13.23 -5.23 -5.38
C ASP A 23 -11.85 -5.78 -5.79
N PHE A 24 -11.81 -7.08 -6.05
CA PHE A 24 -10.63 -7.76 -6.56
C PHE A 24 -10.29 -7.32 -7.99
N SER A 25 -11.25 -6.76 -8.74
CA SER A 25 -11.02 -6.26 -10.10
C SER A 25 -10.05 -5.08 -10.13
N THR A 26 -10.07 -4.24 -9.10
CA THR A 26 -9.14 -3.12 -8.95
C THR A 26 -7.74 -3.62 -8.56
N LEU A 27 -7.65 -4.67 -7.74
CA LEU A 27 -6.38 -5.34 -7.44
C LEU A 27 -5.77 -5.98 -8.68
N ASP A 28 -6.59 -6.68 -9.47
CA ASP A 28 -6.16 -7.28 -10.72
C ASP A 28 -5.55 -6.20 -11.63
N LYS A 29 -6.23 -5.06 -11.81
CA LYS A 29 -5.70 -3.94 -12.61
C LYS A 29 -4.37 -3.38 -12.11
N LEU A 30 -4.13 -3.39 -10.79
CA LEU A 30 -2.82 -2.99 -10.25
C LEU A 30 -1.74 -3.98 -10.71
N PHE A 31 -2.01 -5.28 -10.66
CA PHE A 31 -1.04 -6.34 -10.93
C PHE A 31 -0.94 -6.79 -12.41
N THR A 32 -1.96 -6.52 -13.24
CA THR A 32 -2.16 -7.15 -14.57
C THR A 32 -0.96 -6.99 -15.52
N ASP A 33 -0.29 -5.84 -15.52
CA ASP A 33 0.68 -5.53 -16.56
C ASP A 33 2.14 -5.83 -16.17
N GLY A 34 2.39 -6.37 -14.98
CA GLY A 34 3.75 -6.58 -14.45
C GLY A 34 4.58 -5.30 -14.35
N SER A 35 3.94 -4.13 -14.53
CA SER A 35 4.54 -2.80 -14.61
C SER A 35 4.78 -2.15 -13.26
N MET A 36 4.37 -2.81 -12.16
CA MET A 36 4.64 -2.37 -10.80
C MET A 36 5.14 -3.50 -9.89
N THR A 37 6.05 -3.18 -8.99
CA THR A 37 6.48 -3.99 -7.86
C THR A 37 5.81 -3.43 -6.62
N LEU A 38 5.04 -4.27 -5.93
CA LEU A 38 4.42 -3.91 -4.67
C LEU A 38 5.46 -3.98 -3.55
N LEU A 39 5.55 -2.94 -2.73
CA LEU A 39 6.47 -2.88 -1.60
C LEU A 39 5.70 -3.08 -0.30
N PHE A 40 6.22 -3.93 0.58
CA PHE A 40 5.72 -4.12 1.94
C PHE A 40 6.85 -4.04 2.96
N SER A 41 6.55 -3.56 4.15
CA SER A 41 7.37 -3.77 5.35
C SER A 41 6.65 -4.71 6.30
N GLN A 42 7.39 -5.25 7.28
CA GLN A 42 6.75 -5.99 8.38
C GLN A 42 5.76 -5.10 9.15
N GLU A 43 6.10 -3.83 9.36
CA GLU A 43 5.24 -2.87 10.06
C GLU A 43 3.93 -2.60 9.31
N LEU A 44 3.97 -2.42 7.98
CA LEU A 44 2.77 -2.28 7.15
C LEU A 44 1.88 -3.52 7.22
N LEU A 45 2.50 -4.71 7.18
CA LEU A 45 1.77 -5.97 7.28
C LEU A 45 1.10 -6.13 8.65
N ASP A 46 1.81 -5.80 9.73
CA ASP A 46 1.32 -5.89 11.10
C ASP A 46 0.17 -4.91 11.33
N GLU A 47 0.29 -3.67 10.85
CA GLU A 47 -0.78 -2.68 10.91
C GLU A 47 -2.01 -3.17 10.14
N PHE A 48 -1.82 -3.66 8.91
CA PHE A 48 -2.92 -4.22 8.12
C PHE A 48 -3.65 -5.36 8.84
N ILE A 49 -2.90 -6.32 9.41
CA ILE A 49 -3.48 -7.44 10.15
C ILE A 49 -4.21 -6.96 11.42
N GLU A 50 -3.64 -6.00 12.14
CA GLU A 50 -4.27 -5.42 13.34
C GLU A 50 -5.60 -4.75 12.97
N VAL A 51 -5.58 -3.89 11.95
CA VAL A 51 -6.77 -3.17 11.48
C VAL A 51 -7.82 -4.15 10.97
N ALA A 52 -7.44 -5.15 10.18
CA ALA A 52 -8.36 -6.14 9.61
C ALA A 52 -9.04 -7.01 10.68
N ARG A 53 -8.39 -7.24 11.83
CA ARG A 53 -8.95 -8.04 12.94
C ARG A 53 -9.92 -7.28 13.85
N ARG A 54 -10.10 -5.97 13.65
CA ARG A 54 -11.00 -5.15 14.49
C ARG A 54 -12.43 -5.70 14.46
N PRO A 55 -13.14 -5.80 15.60
CA PRO A 55 -14.47 -6.44 15.67
C PRO A 55 -15.51 -5.87 14.69
N LYS A 56 -15.42 -4.57 14.38
CA LYS A 56 -16.31 -3.89 13.43
C LYS A 56 -16.26 -4.48 12.01
N PHE A 57 -15.16 -5.13 11.63
CA PHE A 57 -14.96 -5.68 10.30
C PHE A 57 -15.39 -7.14 10.14
N LYS A 58 -15.58 -7.88 11.25
CA LYS A 58 -15.93 -9.31 11.25
C LYS A 58 -17.21 -9.66 10.46
N LYS A 59 -18.10 -8.69 10.25
CA LYS A 59 -19.36 -8.89 9.51
C LYS A 59 -19.24 -8.67 7.99
N TYR A 60 -18.10 -8.15 7.51
CA TYR A 60 -17.92 -7.80 6.10
C TYR A 60 -17.07 -8.82 5.34
N PHE A 61 -16.02 -9.33 5.98
CA PHE A 61 -15.15 -10.36 5.42
C PHE A 61 -14.76 -11.40 6.48
N SER A 62 -14.51 -12.61 6.01
CA SER A 62 -14.09 -13.75 6.82
C SER A 62 -12.58 -13.78 7.03
N LEU A 63 -12.11 -14.61 7.96
CA LEU A 63 -10.67 -14.88 8.10
C LEU A 63 -10.08 -15.53 6.85
N SER A 64 -10.87 -16.33 6.12
CA SER A 64 -10.46 -16.93 4.86
C SER A 64 -10.23 -15.89 3.77
N ASP A 65 -11.07 -14.85 3.70
CA ASP A 65 -10.87 -13.74 2.75
C ASP A 65 -9.57 -12.98 3.04
N LEU A 66 -9.31 -12.69 4.32
CA LEU A 66 -8.05 -12.07 4.74
C LEU A 66 -6.84 -12.94 4.42
N GLN A 67 -6.92 -14.25 4.69
CA GLN A 67 -5.84 -15.20 4.37
C GLN A 67 -5.58 -15.30 2.86
N GLY A 68 -6.63 -15.31 2.04
CA GLY A 68 -6.49 -15.31 0.59
C GLY A 68 -5.76 -14.05 0.09
N LEU A 69 -6.16 -12.87 0.57
CA LEU A 69 -5.47 -11.63 0.22
C LEU A 69 -4.01 -11.64 0.70
N LEU A 70 -3.72 -12.10 1.91
CA LEU A 70 -2.35 -12.21 2.42
C LEU A 70 -1.47 -13.14 1.57
N GLN A 71 -2.03 -14.23 1.04
CA GLN A 71 -1.31 -15.13 0.14
C GLN A 71 -0.98 -14.44 -1.19
N GLU A 72 -1.93 -13.71 -1.77
CA GLU A 72 -1.70 -12.93 -2.99
C GLU A 72 -0.69 -11.81 -2.78
N LEU A 73 -0.70 -11.14 -1.62
CA LEU A 73 0.30 -10.15 -1.28
C LEU A 73 1.68 -10.78 -1.18
N ASN A 74 1.81 -11.91 -0.50
CA ASN A 74 3.09 -12.58 -0.33
C ASN A 74 3.68 -13.11 -1.65
N SER A 75 2.85 -13.40 -2.66
CA SER A 75 3.32 -13.82 -3.98
C SER A 75 3.77 -12.66 -4.88
N HIS A 76 3.25 -11.44 -4.67
CA HIS A 76 3.51 -10.28 -5.52
C HIS A 76 4.35 -9.17 -4.87
N ALA A 77 4.48 -9.16 -3.54
CA ALA A 77 5.17 -8.11 -2.80
C ALA A 77 6.66 -8.39 -2.60
N GLU A 78 7.45 -7.33 -2.70
CA GLU A 78 8.84 -7.26 -2.24
C GLU A 78 8.85 -6.77 -0.79
N PHE A 79 9.29 -7.61 0.14
CA PHE A 79 9.43 -7.24 1.55
C PHE A 79 10.73 -6.48 1.78
N ILE A 80 10.60 -5.24 2.21
CA ILE A 80 11.70 -4.32 2.49
C ILE A 80 11.99 -4.32 3.99
N THR A 81 13.26 -4.48 4.34
CA THR A 81 13.73 -4.23 5.70
C THR A 81 13.90 -2.73 5.88
N VAL A 82 13.01 -2.12 6.67
CA VAL A 82 13.06 -0.67 6.95
C VAL A 82 14.09 -0.41 8.05
N THR A 83 15.01 0.50 7.78
CA THR A 83 16.08 0.96 8.68
C THR A 83 16.12 2.48 8.80
N SER A 84 15.55 3.19 7.82
CA SER A 84 15.37 4.63 7.86
C SER A 84 14.32 5.03 8.89
N THR A 85 14.44 6.23 9.44
CA THR A 85 13.43 6.85 10.30
C THR A 85 13.09 8.21 9.74
N VAL A 86 11.84 8.38 9.35
CA VAL A 86 11.32 9.64 8.81
C VAL A 86 10.42 10.31 9.85
N ASP A 87 10.50 11.63 9.95
CA ASP A 87 9.56 12.46 10.70
C ASP A 87 9.13 13.65 9.84
N ALA A 88 8.16 13.41 8.96
CA ALA A 88 7.77 14.37 7.92
C ALA A 88 6.26 14.45 7.69
N CYS A 89 5.50 13.40 8.01
CA CYS A 89 4.05 13.45 7.99
C CYS A 89 3.51 14.19 9.22
N ARG A 90 2.36 14.87 9.07
CA ARG A 90 1.68 15.51 10.20
C ARG A 90 1.11 14.50 11.18
N ASP A 91 0.65 13.35 10.69
CA ASP A 91 0.33 12.20 11.54
C ASP A 91 1.60 11.34 11.69
N PRO A 92 2.20 11.29 12.89
CA PRO A 92 3.39 10.48 13.12
C PRO A 92 3.17 8.98 12.87
N LYS A 93 1.91 8.52 12.86
CA LYS A 93 1.59 7.12 12.57
C LYS A 93 1.80 6.74 11.11
N ASP A 94 1.86 7.71 10.20
CA ASP A 94 2.07 7.42 8.77
C ASP A 94 3.56 7.51 8.38
N ASN A 95 4.43 7.98 9.29
CA ASN A 95 5.85 8.13 9.03
C ASN A 95 6.55 6.81 8.68
N PHE A 96 6.01 5.65 9.10
CA PHE A 96 6.57 4.36 8.68
C PHE A 96 6.37 4.09 7.19
N LEU A 97 5.28 4.58 6.58
CA LEU A 97 5.06 4.49 5.13
C LEU A 97 6.10 5.32 4.37
N LEU A 98 6.47 6.49 4.90
CA LEU A 98 7.53 7.32 4.34
C LEU A 98 8.90 6.66 4.52
N SER A 99 9.16 6.03 5.66
CA SER A 99 10.40 5.28 5.91
C SER A 99 10.53 4.08 4.96
N LEU A 100 9.43 3.35 4.72
CA LEU A 100 9.34 2.32 3.69
C LEU A 100 9.56 2.90 2.28
N ALA A 101 9.07 4.11 2.01
CA ALA A 101 9.28 4.78 0.73
C ALA A 101 10.76 5.04 0.44
N VAL A 102 11.51 5.50 1.45
CA VAL A 102 12.97 5.71 1.37
C VAL A 102 13.69 4.39 1.09
N ASP A 103 13.57 3.42 2.00
CA ASP A 103 14.37 2.19 1.92
C ASP A 103 13.94 1.30 0.74
N GLY A 104 12.65 1.33 0.42
CA GLY A 104 12.08 0.61 -0.71
C GLY A 104 12.29 1.31 -2.05
N LYS A 105 12.82 2.53 -2.08
CA LYS A 105 12.93 3.38 -3.28
C LYS A 105 11.60 3.48 -4.02
N ALA A 106 10.54 3.77 -3.29
CA ALA A 106 9.19 3.85 -3.83
C ALA A 106 9.09 5.01 -4.82
N THR A 107 8.46 4.76 -5.96
CA THR A 107 8.09 5.82 -6.92
C THR A 107 6.68 6.33 -6.66
N TYR A 108 5.82 5.52 -6.04
CA TYR A 108 4.46 5.89 -5.66
C TYR A 108 4.09 5.37 -4.27
N LEU A 109 3.31 6.17 -3.55
CA LEU A 109 2.53 5.76 -2.40
C LEU A 109 1.06 6.04 -2.74
N ILE A 110 0.27 4.98 -2.78
CA ILE A 110 -1.16 5.05 -3.06
C ILE A 110 -1.90 5.09 -1.73
N THR A 111 -2.61 6.17 -1.47
CA THR A 111 -3.32 6.41 -0.21
C THR A 111 -4.62 7.19 -0.43
N GLY A 112 -5.55 7.04 0.52
CA GLY A 112 -6.72 7.91 0.66
C GLY A 112 -6.58 8.95 1.77
N ASP A 113 -5.47 8.93 2.52
CA ASP A 113 -5.19 9.84 3.62
C ASP A 113 -4.83 11.24 3.12
N LYS A 114 -5.45 12.26 3.71
CA LYS A 114 -5.27 13.64 3.26
C LYS A 114 -3.95 14.24 3.71
N ASP A 115 -3.45 13.90 4.89
CA ASP A 115 -2.19 14.41 5.40
C ASP A 115 -1.01 13.87 4.57
N LEU A 116 -1.07 12.61 4.13
CA LEU A 116 -0.13 12.06 3.16
C LEU A 116 -0.29 12.68 1.76
N LEU A 117 -1.51 12.82 1.25
CA LEU A 117 -1.75 13.42 -0.07
C LEU A 117 -1.32 14.89 -0.14
N ASP A 118 -1.43 15.64 0.96
CA ASP A 118 -1.01 17.04 1.07
C ASP A 118 0.50 17.22 0.89
N LEU A 119 1.31 16.20 1.18
CA LEU A 119 2.75 16.21 0.89
C LEU A 119 3.02 16.31 -0.63
N ARG A 120 2.10 15.79 -1.45
CA ARG A 120 2.19 15.63 -2.92
C ARG A 120 3.32 14.70 -3.36
N ASN A 121 4.55 15.04 -2.99
CA ASN A 121 5.74 14.23 -3.19
C ASN A 121 6.56 14.19 -1.89
N PHE A 122 7.18 13.06 -1.62
CA PHE A 122 8.20 12.90 -0.60
C PHE A 122 9.44 12.29 -1.28
N GLU A 123 10.52 13.07 -1.36
CA GLU A 123 11.67 12.74 -2.22
C GLU A 123 11.21 12.40 -3.65
N GLU A 124 11.55 11.20 -4.15
CA GLU A 124 11.15 10.70 -5.47
C GLU A 124 9.77 10.00 -5.46
N THR A 125 9.15 9.84 -4.29
CA THR A 125 7.86 9.15 -4.12
C THR A 125 6.69 10.11 -4.32
N LYS A 126 5.81 9.80 -5.26
CA LYS A 126 4.58 10.57 -5.50
C LYS A 126 3.41 10.03 -4.68
N MET A 127 2.71 10.91 -3.98
CA MET A 127 1.52 10.62 -3.18
C MET A 127 0.29 10.76 -4.07
N VAL A 128 -0.43 9.65 -4.29
CA VAL A 128 -1.56 9.64 -5.23
C VAL A 128 -2.74 8.83 -4.70
N THR A 129 -3.94 9.15 -5.17
CA THR A 129 -5.10 8.28 -4.96
C THR A 129 -5.05 7.10 -5.94
N ILE A 130 -5.73 6.02 -5.59
CA ILE A 130 -5.83 4.84 -6.47
C ILE A 130 -6.43 5.18 -7.84
N ALA A 131 -7.45 6.05 -7.87
CA ALA A 131 -8.08 6.49 -9.10
C ALA A 131 -7.08 7.25 -10.00
N ALA A 132 -6.27 8.15 -9.41
CA ALA A 132 -5.25 8.90 -10.13
C ALA A 132 -4.09 8.01 -10.61
N TYR A 133 -3.74 6.96 -9.84
CA TYR A 133 -2.73 5.99 -10.26
C TYR A 133 -3.22 5.16 -11.46
N LEU A 134 -4.44 4.65 -11.40
CA LEU A 134 -5.02 3.81 -12.45
C LEU A 134 -5.35 4.56 -13.74
N SER A 135 -5.67 5.85 -13.69
CA SER A 135 -5.94 6.65 -14.90
C SER A 135 -4.69 6.94 -15.76
N ARG A 136 -3.50 6.57 -15.28
CA ARG A 136 -2.21 6.74 -15.99
C ARG A 136 -1.78 5.52 -16.80
N LYS A 137 -2.37 4.35 -16.50
CA LYS A 137 -2.14 3.11 -17.22
C LYS A 137 -3.16 3.00 -18.36
#